data_AF-A0A2K3LPC8-F1
#
_entry.id   AF-A0A2K3LPC8-F1
#
_cell.length_a   1.000
_cell.length_b   1.000
_cell.length_c   1.000
_cell.angle_alpha   90.00
_cell.angle_beta   90.00
_cell.angle_gamma   90.00
#
_symmetry.space_group_name_H-M   'P 1'
#
loop_
_entity.id
_entity.type
_entity.pdbx_description
1 polymer ?
#
loop_
_entity_poly.entity_id
_entity_poly.type
_entity_poly.pdbx_seq_one_letter_code
_entity_poly.pdbx_strand_id
1 'polypeptide(L)'
;IEDQGLSSSFFPFIVVEEDVCSEICVLEPLLESSDTYPDVEGAGKIQAKNQAMDFIHEMGWLLHRSQIKSRTVHLNSSVDLFPLDRFKWLVEFSVDHDWCAVVKKLLNLMLEGTVSTGDHTSLYLALSELGLLHRAVRRNSRQLVELLLRYVPQNVSDKLGPEDKALVNGGNKNFLFRPDAAGPAGLTPLHIAAGKDGSEDVLDALTNDPCMVGIEAWNSVRDSTGSTPEDYARLRGHYTYIHLVQKKINKRQGGAHVAVDIPSNLTMFDTSQKKDESSTTFEIGNADVRSLQKNCKLCDRKLSCRTAVRKSFAYRPAMLSMVAIAAVCVCVALLFKSSPEVLYIFRPFRWESLEYGTS
;
A
#
# COMPACT_ATOMS: atom_id res chain seq x y z
N ILE A 1 23.64 26.06 2.09
CA ILE A 1 24.27 26.61 3.30
C ILE A 1 23.80 25.70 4.41
N GLU A 2 24.69 24.87 4.93
CA GLU A 2 24.39 23.92 5.99
C GLU A 2 24.48 24.66 7.32
N ASP A 3 23.34 24.89 7.98
CA ASP A 3 23.31 25.19 9.40
C ASP A 3 22.53 24.07 10.08
N GLN A 4 23.27 23.27 10.85
CA GLN A 4 22.70 22.37 11.83
C GLN A 4 22.05 23.22 12.91
N GLY A 5 20.71 23.17 12.94
CA GLY A 5 19.89 23.49 14.10
C GLY A 5 20.18 24.84 14.73
N LEU A 6 19.42 25.87 14.32
CA LEU A 6 18.85 26.93 15.17
C LEU A 6 18.17 27.93 14.25
N SER A 7 16.83 27.98 14.29
CA SER A 7 15.98 29.12 13.90
C SER A 7 16.52 30.02 12.77
N SER A 8 16.69 29.47 11.57
CA SER A 8 16.96 30.28 10.39
C SER A 8 15.63 30.46 9.65
N SER A 9 15.17 31.70 9.52
CA SER A 9 13.98 32.10 8.75
C SER A 9 14.20 31.95 7.22
N PHE A 10 14.91 30.91 6.82
CA PHE A 10 15.20 30.60 5.43
C PHE A 10 14.32 29.43 5.01
N PHE A 11 13.28 29.75 4.26
CA PHE A 11 12.53 28.74 3.53
C PHE A 11 13.47 28.17 2.44
N PRO A 12 13.71 26.85 2.40
CA PRO A 12 14.51 26.29 1.34
C PRO A 12 13.76 26.48 0.02
N PHE A 13 14.41 27.13 -0.94
CA PHE A 13 13.85 27.28 -2.27
C PHE A 13 14.03 25.96 -3.04
N ILE A 14 12.92 25.28 -3.30
CA ILE A 14 12.88 23.98 -3.97
C ILE A 14 12.70 24.22 -5.48
N VAL A 15 13.68 23.81 -6.28
CA VAL A 15 13.63 23.88 -7.76
C VAL A 15 13.70 22.47 -8.32
N VAL A 16 12.58 21.99 -8.82
CA VAL A 16 12.35 20.59 -9.24
C VAL A 16 11.41 20.60 -10.46
N GLU A 17 11.04 19.43 -10.97
CA GLU A 17 10.01 19.28 -12.00
C GLU A 17 8.68 19.94 -11.59
N GLU A 18 7.97 20.51 -12.58
CA GLU A 18 6.75 21.32 -12.38
C GLU A 18 5.64 20.55 -11.66
N ASP A 19 5.48 19.26 -11.96
CA ASP A 19 4.50 18.37 -11.33
C ASP A 19 4.80 18.16 -9.83
N VAL A 20 6.07 17.96 -9.48
CA VAL A 20 6.53 17.85 -8.08
C VAL A 20 6.30 19.16 -7.34
N CYS A 21 6.67 20.29 -7.94
CA CYS A 21 6.44 21.60 -7.34
C CYS A 21 4.95 21.87 -7.11
N SER A 22 4.10 21.56 -8.09
CA SER A 22 2.65 21.77 -7.99
C SER A 22 2.02 21.01 -6.83
N GLU A 23 2.44 19.77 -6.58
CA GLU A 23 1.97 18.99 -5.43
C GLU A 23 2.45 19.59 -4.10
N ILE A 24 3.72 20.02 -4.00
CA ILE A 24 4.27 20.62 -2.78
C ILE A 24 3.64 21.99 -2.48
N CYS A 25 3.32 22.79 -3.51
CA CYS A 25 2.68 24.10 -3.36
C CYS A 25 1.29 24.03 -2.67
N VAL A 26 0.68 22.85 -2.57
CA VAL A 26 -0.54 22.64 -1.76
C VAL A 26 -0.32 23.00 -0.28
N LEU A 27 0.93 23.00 0.20
CA LEU A 27 1.29 23.43 1.56
C LEU A 27 1.33 24.95 1.74
N GLU A 28 1.42 25.76 0.68
CA GLU A 28 1.60 27.22 0.79
C GLU A 28 0.52 27.90 1.63
N PRO A 29 -0.79 27.65 1.44
CA PRO A 29 -1.84 28.31 2.24
C PRO A 29 -1.74 27.99 3.73
N LEU A 30 -1.22 26.81 4.09
CA LEU A 30 -1.01 26.39 5.46
C LEU A 30 0.14 27.17 6.10
N LEU A 31 1.21 27.41 5.34
CA LEU A 31 2.43 28.10 5.80
C LEU A 31 2.23 29.61 5.92
N GLU A 32 1.48 30.22 4.98
CA GLU A 32 1.16 31.66 4.96
C GLU A 32 0.16 32.07 6.05
N SER A 33 -0.56 31.11 6.64
CA SER A 33 -1.55 31.43 7.66
C SER A 33 -0.88 32.06 8.90
N SER A 34 -1.33 33.28 9.23
CA SER A 34 -0.85 34.01 10.41
C SER A 34 -1.34 33.32 11.68
N ASP A 35 -0.48 33.27 12.69
CA ASP A 35 -0.77 32.63 13.97
C ASP A 35 -1.81 33.48 14.73
N THR A 36 -3.09 33.24 14.44
CA THR A 36 -4.18 33.82 15.21
C THR A 36 -4.38 32.98 16.47
N TYR A 37 -4.67 33.65 17.60
CA TYR A 37 -4.72 33.13 18.97
C TYR A 37 -5.15 31.66 19.11
N PRO A 38 -4.46 30.88 19.98
CA PRO A 38 -4.64 29.44 20.03
C PRO A 38 -5.93 29.07 20.78
N ASP A 39 -6.99 28.83 20.03
CA ASP A 39 -8.07 27.93 20.48
C ASP A 39 -7.64 26.47 20.25
N VAL A 40 -8.41 25.50 20.75
CA VAL A 40 -8.11 24.04 20.61
C VAL A 40 -7.91 23.62 19.14
N GLU A 41 -8.62 24.29 18.21
CA GLU A 41 -8.48 24.11 16.76
C GLU A 41 -7.17 24.72 16.21
N GLY A 42 -6.63 25.76 16.87
CA GLY A 42 -5.35 26.38 16.55
C GLY A 42 -4.15 25.47 16.84
N ALA A 43 -4.22 24.63 17.86
CA ALA A 43 -3.13 23.69 18.19
C ALA A 43 -2.87 22.67 17.07
N GLY A 44 -3.93 22.09 16.48
CA GLY A 44 -3.82 21.17 15.36
C GLY A 44 -3.29 21.84 14.09
N LYS A 45 -3.70 23.09 13.85
CA LYS A 45 -3.21 23.89 12.73
C LYS A 45 -1.72 24.23 12.85
N ILE A 46 -1.26 24.59 14.05
CA ILE A 46 0.16 24.83 14.34
C ILE A 46 0.96 23.55 14.12
N GLN A 47 0.47 22.40 14.56
CA GLN A 47 1.14 21.12 14.33
C GLN A 47 1.24 20.78 12.83
N ALA A 48 0.16 20.94 12.07
CA ALA A 48 0.18 20.71 10.63
C ALA A 48 1.16 21.66 9.91
N LYS A 49 1.20 22.94 10.31
CA LYS A 49 2.16 23.92 9.80
C LYS A 49 3.61 23.52 10.10
N ASN A 50 3.89 23.04 11.32
CA ASN A 50 5.21 22.54 11.68
C ASN A 50 5.60 21.32 10.84
N GLN A 51 4.69 20.35 10.65
CA GLN A 51 4.94 19.18 9.80
C GLN A 51 5.18 19.56 8.34
N ALA A 52 4.43 20.53 7.80
CA ALA A 52 4.64 21.04 6.46
C ALA A 52 6.02 21.72 6.31
N MET A 53 6.44 22.49 7.32
CA MET A 53 7.76 23.11 7.37
C MET A 53 8.87 22.05 7.44
N ASP A 54 8.74 21.06 8.31
CA ASP A 54 9.68 19.95 8.43
C ASP A 54 9.79 19.20 7.09
N PHE A 55 8.66 18.94 6.42
CA PHE A 55 8.63 18.30 5.11
C PHE A 55 9.44 19.09 4.07
N ILE A 56 9.25 20.40 4.00
CA ILE A 56 9.96 21.27 3.06
C ILE A 56 11.47 21.29 3.36
N HIS A 57 11.87 21.34 4.63
CA HIS A 57 13.28 21.26 5.02
C HIS A 57 13.92 19.93 4.64
N GLU A 58 13.26 18.82 4.96
CA GLU A 58 13.73 17.47 4.65
C GLU A 58 13.84 17.24 3.14
N MET A 59 12.82 17.66 2.38
CA MET A 59 12.79 17.52 0.93
C MET A 59 13.87 18.38 0.27
N GLY A 60 14.02 19.63 0.71
CA GLY A 60 15.08 20.52 0.24
C GLY A 60 16.48 19.95 0.49
N TRP A 61 16.71 19.39 1.67
CA TRP A 61 18.00 18.77 2.02
C TRP A 61 18.30 17.53 1.16
N LEU A 62 17.31 16.65 0.97
CA LEU A 62 17.42 15.47 0.12
C LEU A 62 17.76 15.84 -1.33
N LEU A 63 17.05 16.82 -1.90
CA LEU A 63 17.26 17.28 -3.26
C LEU A 63 18.63 17.92 -3.43
N HIS A 64 19.04 18.77 -2.51
CA HIS A 64 20.37 19.39 -2.54
C HIS A 64 21.48 18.33 -2.57
N ARG A 65 21.35 17.29 -1.74
CA ARG A 65 22.29 16.18 -1.68
C ARG A 65 22.33 15.39 -2.99
N SER A 66 21.19 15.13 -3.61
CA SER A 66 21.10 14.46 -4.91
C SER A 66 21.84 15.24 -6.01
N GLN A 67 21.69 16.57 -6.02
CA GLN A 67 22.34 17.45 -6.98
C GLN A 67 23.86 17.45 -6.79
N ILE A 68 24.34 17.54 -5.54
CA ILE A 68 25.78 17.41 -5.25
C ILE A 68 26.29 16.07 -5.74
N LYS A 69 25.61 14.97 -5.40
CA LYS A 69 26.00 13.62 -5.85
C LYS A 69 26.10 13.52 -7.37
N SER A 70 25.14 14.08 -8.11
CA SER A 70 25.15 14.09 -9.58
C SER A 70 26.31 14.88 -10.18
N ARG A 71 26.78 15.94 -9.51
CA ARG A 71 27.92 16.77 -9.96
C ARG A 71 29.27 16.20 -9.55
N THR A 72 29.33 15.47 -8.44
CA THR A 72 30.58 14.95 -7.84
C THR A 72 30.91 13.53 -8.34
N VAL A 73 30.21 13.00 -9.35
CA VAL A 73 30.42 11.64 -9.92
C VAL A 73 31.89 11.32 -10.29
N HIS A 74 32.75 12.32 -10.47
CA HIS A 74 34.17 12.15 -10.80
C HIS A 74 35.15 12.16 -9.61
N LEU A 75 34.68 12.49 -8.41
CA LEU A 75 35.51 12.49 -7.20
C LEU A 75 34.90 11.46 -6.26
N ASN A 76 35.59 10.34 -6.05
CA ASN A 76 35.21 9.25 -5.14
C ASN A 76 35.23 9.67 -3.66
N SER A 77 34.73 10.86 -3.35
CA SER A 77 34.49 11.32 -1.99
C SER A 77 33.21 10.65 -1.52
N SER A 78 33.29 9.98 -0.36
CA SER A 78 32.14 9.45 0.34
C SER A 78 31.23 10.61 0.76
N VAL A 79 30.39 11.08 -0.16
CA VAL A 79 29.27 11.93 0.20
C VAL A 79 28.44 11.08 1.14
N ASP A 80 28.33 11.53 2.39
CA ASP A 80 27.47 10.94 3.40
C ASP A 80 26.08 10.70 2.74
N LEU A 81 25.33 9.65 3.12
CA LEU A 81 24.04 9.34 2.48
C LEU A 81 22.87 9.93 3.28
N PHE A 82 21.73 10.16 2.63
CA PHE A 82 20.55 10.65 3.34
C PHE A 82 20.00 9.55 4.28
N PRO A 83 19.73 9.84 5.57
CA PRO A 83 19.26 8.82 6.52
C PRO A 83 17.92 8.18 6.12
N LEU A 84 17.82 6.85 6.25
CA LEU A 84 16.63 6.09 5.82
C LEU A 84 15.38 6.47 6.63
N ASP A 85 15.49 6.68 7.94
CA ASP A 85 14.34 7.01 8.79
C ASP A 85 13.68 8.34 8.40
N ARG A 86 14.49 9.35 8.07
CA ARG A 86 14.02 10.65 7.57
C ARG A 86 13.36 10.49 6.20
N PHE A 87 13.90 9.59 5.37
CA PHE A 87 13.36 9.33 4.03
C PHE A 87 12.01 8.60 4.13
N LYS A 88 11.90 7.62 5.03
CA LYS A 88 10.65 6.94 5.34
C LYS A 88 9.58 7.95 5.74
N TRP A 89 9.91 8.87 6.63
CA TRP A 89 8.98 9.93 7.03
C TRP A 89 8.54 10.82 5.85
N LEU A 90 9.46 11.25 4.97
CA LEU A 90 9.13 12.00 3.74
C LEU A 90 8.16 11.25 2.83
N VAL A 91 8.44 9.96 2.59
CA VAL A 91 7.60 9.12 1.74
C VAL A 91 6.23 8.93 2.37
N GLU A 92 6.16 8.63 3.66
CA GLU A 92 4.89 8.48 4.38
C GLU A 92 4.05 9.76 4.33
N PHE A 93 4.66 10.91 4.60
CA PHE A 93 4.00 12.21 4.49
C PHE A 93 3.42 12.42 3.08
N SER A 94 4.21 12.13 2.04
CA SER A 94 3.79 12.30 0.65
C SER A 94 2.64 11.37 0.26
N VAL A 95 2.69 10.11 0.71
CA VAL A 95 1.62 9.12 0.50
C VAL A 95 0.34 9.52 1.22
N ASP A 96 0.43 10.07 2.43
CA ASP A 96 -0.74 10.47 3.21
C ASP A 96 -1.49 11.66 2.55
N HIS A 97 -0.77 12.47 1.74
CA HIS A 97 -1.31 13.56 0.92
C HIS A 97 -1.66 13.18 -0.53
N ASP A 98 -1.53 11.90 -0.90
CA ASP A 98 -1.81 11.39 -2.26
C ASP A 98 -0.97 12.03 -3.38
N TRP A 99 0.24 12.49 -3.06
CA TRP A 99 1.16 13.15 -3.99
C TRP A 99 1.92 12.16 -4.87
N CYS A 100 1.45 12.01 -6.10
CA CYS A 100 1.95 11.03 -7.07
C CYS A 100 3.32 11.39 -7.62
N ALA A 101 3.52 12.65 -8.03
CA ALA A 101 4.79 13.13 -8.58
C ALA A 101 5.89 13.13 -7.51
N VAL A 102 5.59 13.58 -6.30
CA VAL A 102 6.52 13.58 -5.17
C VAL A 102 6.93 12.14 -4.81
N VAL A 103 5.99 11.20 -4.66
CA VAL A 103 6.31 9.80 -4.36
C VAL A 103 7.18 9.19 -5.46
N LYS A 104 6.86 9.45 -6.74
CA LYS A 104 7.68 8.99 -7.88
C LYS A 104 9.10 9.57 -7.82
N LYS A 105 9.25 10.85 -7.50
CA LYS A 105 10.55 11.52 -7.34
C LYS A 105 11.37 10.88 -6.23
N LEU A 106 10.75 10.65 -5.06
CA LEU A 106 11.40 10.01 -3.92
C LEU A 106 11.87 8.58 -4.25
N LEU A 107 11.04 7.79 -4.95
CA LEU A 107 11.43 6.46 -5.42
C LEU A 107 12.66 6.50 -6.35
N ASN A 108 12.69 7.45 -7.29
CA ASN A 108 13.84 7.64 -8.18
C ASN A 108 15.11 8.00 -7.37
N LEU A 109 15.01 8.92 -6.41
CA LEU A 109 16.14 9.34 -5.58
C LEU A 109 16.71 8.20 -4.72
N MET A 110 15.85 7.31 -4.22
CA MET A 110 16.26 6.10 -3.51
C MET A 110 17.02 5.15 -4.44
N LEU A 111 16.52 4.91 -5.65
CA LEU A 111 17.14 4.04 -6.64
C LEU A 111 18.44 4.60 -7.24
N GLU A 112 18.60 5.92 -7.26
CA GLU A 112 19.86 6.60 -7.58
C GLU A 112 20.92 6.44 -6.47
N GLY A 113 20.54 5.86 -5.33
CA GLY A 113 21.39 5.61 -4.17
C GLY A 113 21.71 6.88 -3.39
N THR A 114 20.86 7.91 -3.44
CA THR A 114 21.04 9.14 -2.64
C THR A 114 20.74 8.90 -1.15
N VAL A 115 19.96 7.85 -0.87
CA VAL A 115 19.49 7.46 0.46
C VAL A 115 20.28 6.25 0.94
N SER A 116 20.58 6.22 2.25
CA SER A 116 21.18 5.07 2.92
C SER A 116 20.19 3.90 2.95
N THR A 117 20.67 2.67 2.79
CA THR A 117 19.83 1.47 3.02
C THR A 117 19.68 1.14 4.50
N GLY A 118 20.27 1.94 5.40
CA GLY A 118 20.24 1.69 6.84
C GLY A 118 20.85 0.32 7.16
N ASP A 119 20.13 -0.47 7.97
CA ASP A 119 20.53 -1.83 8.35
C ASP A 119 20.15 -2.89 7.29
N HIS A 120 19.47 -2.50 6.21
CA HIS A 120 19.04 -3.45 5.20
C HIS A 120 20.19 -3.88 4.28
N THR A 121 20.26 -5.18 4.04
CA THR A 121 21.22 -5.80 3.11
C THR A 121 20.99 -5.36 1.66
N SER A 122 19.78 -4.96 1.29
CA SER A 122 19.47 -4.48 -0.05
C SER A 122 18.41 -3.38 -0.08
N LEU A 123 18.43 -2.60 -1.18
CA LEU A 123 17.45 -1.54 -1.44
C LEU A 123 16.03 -2.09 -1.56
N TYR A 124 15.87 -3.30 -2.13
CA TYR A 124 14.58 -3.95 -2.25
C TYR A 124 13.94 -4.25 -0.89
N LEU A 125 14.73 -4.71 0.08
CA LEU A 125 14.23 -4.96 1.45
C LEU A 125 13.78 -3.66 2.11
N ALA A 126 14.56 -2.59 1.97
CA ALA A 126 14.20 -1.26 2.47
C ALA A 126 12.88 -0.76 1.84
N LEU A 127 12.70 -0.90 0.51
CA LEU A 127 11.45 -0.56 -0.18
C LEU A 127 10.27 -1.41 0.27
N SER A 128 10.49 -2.71 0.48
CA SER A 128 9.45 -3.62 0.93
C SER A 128 8.95 -3.28 2.33
N GLU A 129 9.82 -2.78 3.22
CA GLU A 129 9.43 -2.35 4.57
C GLU A 129 8.49 -1.14 4.53
N LEU A 130 8.69 -0.22 3.58
CA LEU A 130 7.83 0.96 3.43
C LEU A 130 6.37 0.59 3.12
N GLY A 131 6.12 -0.59 2.52
CA GLY A 131 4.78 -1.09 2.26
C GLY A 131 3.90 -0.13 1.45
N LEU A 132 4.48 0.60 0.51
CA LEU A 132 3.84 1.75 -0.15
C LEU A 132 2.51 1.40 -0.82
N LEU A 133 2.46 0.27 -1.53
CA LEU A 133 1.24 -0.20 -2.17
C LEU A 133 0.16 -0.54 -1.13
N HIS A 134 0.52 -1.19 -0.02
CA HIS A 134 -0.42 -1.46 1.08
C HIS A 134 -0.94 -0.17 1.70
N ARG A 135 -0.08 0.84 1.89
CA ARG A 135 -0.47 2.15 2.45
C ARG A 135 -1.42 2.88 1.50
N ALA A 136 -1.09 2.94 0.21
CA ALA A 136 -1.93 3.56 -0.83
C ALA A 136 -3.34 2.92 -0.86
N VAL A 137 -3.42 1.60 -0.78
CA VAL A 137 -4.71 0.88 -0.72
C VAL A 137 -5.46 1.17 0.58
N ARG A 138 -4.78 1.21 1.73
CA ARG A 138 -5.42 1.57 3.02
C ARG A 138 -6.00 2.99 2.99
N ARG A 139 -5.35 3.92 2.29
CA ARG A 139 -5.82 5.30 2.06
C ARG A 139 -6.95 5.42 1.05
N ASN A 140 -7.27 4.34 0.32
CA ASN A 140 -8.22 4.34 -0.79
C ASN A 140 -7.77 5.23 -1.97
N SER A 141 -6.46 5.33 -2.21
CA SER A 141 -5.90 6.23 -3.21
C SER A 141 -5.70 5.52 -4.54
N ARG A 142 -6.68 5.61 -5.42
CA ARG A 142 -6.61 4.97 -6.75
C ARG A 142 -5.43 5.47 -7.57
N GLN A 143 -5.19 6.78 -7.58
CA GLN A 143 -4.14 7.41 -8.39
C GLN A 143 -2.75 6.90 -8.00
N LEU A 144 -2.49 6.85 -6.69
CA LEU A 144 -1.22 6.37 -6.17
C LEU A 144 -1.05 4.86 -6.39
N VAL A 145 -2.11 4.06 -6.26
CA VAL A 145 -2.09 2.64 -6.61
C VAL A 145 -1.73 2.42 -8.08
N GLU A 146 -2.38 3.15 -9.00
CA GLU A 146 -2.08 3.06 -10.42
C GLU A 146 -0.64 3.49 -10.75
N LEU A 147 -0.14 4.55 -10.10
CA LEU A 147 1.25 5.00 -10.25
C LEU A 147 2.24 3.93 -9.79
N LEU A 148 2.04 3.34 -8.61
CA LEU A 148 2.92 2.32 -8.05
C LEU A 148 2.91 1.04 -8.91
N LEU A 149 1.74 0.56 -9.33
CA LEU A 149 1.65 -0.64 -10.18
C LEU A 149 2.31 -0.46 -11.55
N ARG A 150 2.34 0.77 -12.07
CA ARG A 150 2.98 1.10 -13.37
C ARG A 150 4.39 1.66 -13.22
N TYR A 151 4.90 1.76 -12.00
CA TYR A 151 6.22 2.33 -11.75
C TYR A 151 7.30 1.40 -12.30
N VAL A 152 8.07 1.92 -13.27
CA VAL A 152 9.21 1.25 -13.87
C VAL A 152 10.45 2.11 -13.64
N PRO A 153 11.49 1.57 -12.97
CA PRO A 153 12.76 2.28 -12.78
C PRO A 153 13.40 2.66 -14.12
N GLN A 154 13.58 3.95 -14.38
CA GLN A 154 14.02 4.40 -15.71
C GLN A 154 15.50 4.17 -16.03
N ASN A 155 16.40 3.93 -15.04
CA ASN A 155 17.86 3.93 -15.30
C ASN A 155 18.71 3.00 -14.40
N VAL A 156 18.17 1.89 -13.86
CA VAL A 156 18.84 1.13 -12.77
C VAL A 156 19.59 -0.14 -13.26
N SER A 157 19.47 -0.50 -14.54
CA SER A 157 20.06 -1.74 -15.09
C SER A 157 21.59 -1.83 -14.92
N ASP A 158 22.30 -0.71 -14.86
CA ASP A 158 23.77 -0.71 -14.83
C ASP A 158 24.38 -0.58 -13.43
N LYS A 159 23.64 -0.08 -12.44
CA LYS A 159 24.16 0.22 -11.08
C LYS A 159 23.71 -0.76 -10.00
N LEU A 160 22.80 -1.66 -10.33
CA LEU A 160 22.25 -2.64 -9.39
C LEU A 160 23.24 -3.81 -9.20
N GLY A 161 23.51 -4.18 -7.95
CA GLY A 161 24.42 -5.28 -7.62
C GLY A 161 23.95 -6.62 -8.20
N PRO A 162 24.84 -7.63 -8.33
CA PRO A 162 24.49 -8.94 -8.89
C PRO A 162 23.36 -9.65 -8.13
N GLU A 163 23.24 -9.40 -6.82
CA GLU A 163 22.19 -9.97 -5.96
C GLU A 163 20.81 -9.37 -6.25
N ASP A 164 20.77 -8.06 -6.48
CA ASP A 164 19.56 -7.34 -6.87
C ASP A 164 19.21 -7.58 -8.35
N LYS A 165 20.19 -7.88 -9.22
CA LYS A 165 19.97 -8.29 -10.63
C LYS A 165 19.40 -9.70 -10.76
N ALA A 166 19.77 -10.64 -9.90
CA ALA A 166 19.26 -12.01 -9.91
C ALA A 166 17.75 -12.07 -9.62
N LEU A 167 17.26 -11.16 -8.77
CA LEU A 167 15.83 -11.01 -8.49
C LEU A 167 15.05 -10.43 -9.67
N VAL A 168 15.69 -9.76 -10.63
CA VAL A 168 15.11 -9.12 -11.83
C VAL A 168 15.09 -10.04 -13.08
N ASN A 169 15.79 -11.18 -13.08
CA ASN A 169 16.04 -11.98 -14.29
C ASN A 169 15.03 -13.13 -14.58
N GLY A 170 13.73 -12.84 -14.58
CA GLY A 170 12.68 -13.87 -14.74
C GLY A 170 11.32 -13.28 -15.12
N GLY A 171 11.04 -13.24 -16.42
CA GLY A 171 9.70 -13.11 -17.02
C GLY A 171 8.98 -11.77 -16.87
N ASN A 172 8.71 -11.31 -15.64
CA ASN A 172 7.71 -10.26 -15.34
C ASN A 172 8.23 -9.17 -14.36
N LYS A 173 9.50 -8.78 -14.43
CA LYS A 173 10.22 -8.21 -13.26
C LYS A 173 10.63 -6.73 -13.32
N ASN A 174 10.05 -5.95 -14.21
CA ASN A 174 10.30 -4.50 -14.21
C ASN A 174 9.40 -3.75 -13.21
N PHE A 175 8.36 -4.39 -12.68
CA PHE A 175 7.41 -3.78 -11.75
C PHE A 175 7.76 -4.13 -10.31
N LEU A 176 8.15 -3.11 -9.53
CA LEU A 176 8.55 -3.25 -8.13
C LEU A 176 7.38 -3.56 -7.21
N PHE A 177 6.20 -3.02 -7.52
CA PHE A 177 5.01 -3.13 -6.69
C PHE A 177 4.04 -4.12 -7.30
N ARG A 178 3.59 -5.09 -6.51
CA ARG A 178 2.70 -6.15 -6.97
C ARG A 178 1.46 -6.28 -6.08
N PRO A 179 0.29 -6.56 -6.68
CA PRO A 179 -0.96 -6.71 -5.93
C PRO A 179 -1.01 -8.00 -5.08
N ASP A 180 -0.13 -8.96 -5.34
CA ASP A 180 0.04 -10.21 -4.58
C ASP A 180 1.17 -10.15 -3.53
N ALA A 181 1.84 -9.01 -3.37
CA ALA A 181 2.94 -8.87 -2.41
C ALA A 181 2.45 -9.05 -0.97
N ALA A 182 3.01 -10.02 -0.25
CA ALA A 182 2.65 -10.31 1.12
C ALA A 182 3.15 -9.20 2.06
N GLY A 183 2.23 -8.61 2.83
CA GLY A 183 2.54 -7.70 3.92
C GLY A 183 2.49 -8.41 5.28
N PRO A 184 2.38 -7.65 6.38
CA PRO A 184 2.17 -8.21 7.72
C PRO A 184 0.99 -9.19 7.76
N ALA A 185 1.15 -10.30 8.47
CA ALA A 185 0.18 -11.42 8.51
C ALA A 185 -0.14 -12.05 7.14
N GLY A 186 0.74 -11.89 6.15
CA GLY A 186 0.51 -12.38 4.79
C GLY A 186 -0.57 -11.60 4.03
N LEU A 187 -1.04 -10.47 4.57
CA LEU A 187 -2.07 -9.66 3.92
C LEU A 187 -1.48 -8.95 2.70
N THR A 188 -2.06 -9.25 1.54
CA THR A 188 -1.71 -8.56 0.29
C THR A 188 -2.54 -7.29 0.10
N PRO A 189 -2.14 -6.37 -0.79
CA PRO A 189 -2.96 -5.22 -1.16
C PRO A 189 -4.38 -5.61 -1.59
N LEU A 190 -4.55 -6.74 -2.28
CA LEU A 190 -5.89 -7.25 -2.65
C LEU A 190 -6.76 -7.62 -1.44
N HIS A 191 -6.19 -8.26 -0.40
CA HIS A 191 -6.96 -8.56 0.81
C HIS A 191 -7.46 -7.28 1.48
N ILE A 192 -6.61 -6.26 1.54
CA ILE A 192 -6.95 -4.96 2.13
C ILE A 192 -8.08 -4.30 1.35
N ALA A 193 -7.98 -4.22 0.02
CA ALA A 193 -9.03 -3.63 -0.83
C ALA A 193 -10.34 -4.44 -0.70
N ALA A 194 -10.28 -5.76 -0.84
CA ALA A 194 -11.47 -6.62 -0.74
C ALA A 194 -12.24 -6.43 0.58
N GLY A 195 -11.51 -6.26 1.68
CA GLY A 195 -12.07 -6.05 3.01
C GLY A 195 -12.51 -4.61 3.33
N LYS A 196 -12.12 -3.62 2.52
CA LYS A 196 -12.34 -2.19 2.79
C LYS A 196 -13.58 -1.67 2.07
N ASP A 197 -14.47 -1.02 2.83
CA ASP A 197 -15.69 -0.41 2.31
C ASP A 197 -15.34 0.76 1.38
N GLY A 198 -16.03 0.89 0.24
CA GLY A 198 -15.87 2.00 -0.72
C GLY A 198 -14.57 1.98 -1.55
N SER A 199 -13.92 0.83 -1.69
CA SER A 199 -12.64 0.65 -2.40
C SER A 199 -12.78 -0.10 -3.74
N GLU A 200 -13.97 -0.07 -4.33
CA GLU A 200 -14.25 -0.75 -5.62
C GLU A 200 -13.32 -0.26 -6.74
N ASP A 201 -13.03 1.03 -6.77
CA ASP A 201 -12.16 1.69 -7.75
C ASP A 201 -10.68 1.32 -7.54
N VAL A 202 -10.24 1.20 -6.29
CA VAL A 202 -8.90 0.70 -5.94
C VAL A 202 -8.77 -0.78 -6.27
N LEU A 203 -9.79 -1.59 -5.98
CA LEU A 203 -9.83 -3.01 -6.36
C LEU A 203 -9.81 -3.17 -7.89
N ASP A 204 -10.52 -2.30 -8.62
CA ASP A 204 -10.48 -2.26 -10.08
C ASP A 204 -9.05 -1.99 -10.57
N ALA A 205 -8.35 -1.01 -10.00
CA ALA A 205 -6.96 -0.70 -10.33
C ALA A 205 -6.01 -1.87 -10.01
N LEU A 206 -6.11 -2.48 -8.83
CA LEU A 206 -5.29 -3.64 -8.43
C LEU A 206 -5.49 -4.86 -9.33
N THR A 207 -6.70 -5.04 -9.88
CA THR A 207 -7.03 -6.13 -10.81
C THR A 207 -6.89 -5.75 -12.29
N ASN A 208 -6.45 -4.52 -12.58
CA ASN A 208 -6.05 -4.07 -13.91
C ASN A 208 -4.52 -3.81 -13.95
N ASP A 209 -3.75 -4.50 -13.11
CA ASP A 209 -2.31 -4.33 -13.06
C ASP A 209 -1.64 -4.77 -14.38
N PRO A 210 -0.52 -4.14 -14.80
CA PRO A 210 0.13 -4.44 -16.08
C PRO A 210 0.50 -5.91 -16.28
N CYS A 211 0.79 -6.63 -15.19
CA CYS A 211 1.20 -8.03 -15.21
C CYS A 211 0.03 -9.02 -15.06
N MET A 212 -1.21 -8.53 -14.90
CA MET A 212 -2.41 -9.33 -14.64
C MET A 212 -2.31 -10.23 -13.41
N VAL A 213 -1.38 -9.93 -12.49
CA VAL A 213 -1.13 -10.69 -11.28
C VAL A 213 -2.31 -10.56 -10.32
N GLY A 214 -2.97 -9.40 -10.31
CA GLY A 214 -4.07 -9.13 -9.40
C GLY A 214 -5.28 -10.03 -9.63
N ILE A 215 -5.62 -10.29 -10.90
CA ILE A 215 -6.72 -11.20 -11.26
C ILE A 215 -6.37 -12.64 -10.89
N GLU A 216 -5.12 -13.06 -11.10
CA GLU A 216 -4.69 -14.43 -10.76
C GLU A 216 -4.63 -14.66 -9.26
N ALA A 217 -4.18 -13.66 -8.51
CA ALA A 217 -4.07 -13.70 -7.07
C ALA A 217 -5.44 -13.73 -6.37
N TRP A 218 -6.50 -13.15 -6.97
CA TRP A 218 -7.83 -12.99 -6.37
C TRP A 218 -8.37 -14.24 -5.64
N ASN A 219 -8.21 -15.43 -6.23
CA ASN A 219 -8.70 -16.70 -5.67
C ASN A 219 -7.58 -17.67 -5.24
N SER A 220 -6.31 -17.30 -5.47
CA SER A 220 -5.16 -18.20 -5.28
C SER A 220 -4.28 -17.79 -4.11
N VAL A 221 -4.10 -16.48 -3.90
CA VAL A 221 -3.27 -15.97 -2.81
C VAL A 221 -4.00 -16.12 -1.48
N ARG A 222 -3.27 -16.51 -0.44
CA ARG A 222 -3.80 -16.75 0.89
C ARG A 222 -3.01 -15.98 1.92
N ASP A 223 -3.71 -15.40 2.89
CA ASP A 223 -3.09 -14.82 4.08
C ASP A 223 -2.58 -15.90 5.05
N SER A 224 -2.02 -15.49 6.19
CA SER A 224 -1.54 -16.43 7.22
C SER A 224 -2.64 -17.31 7.83
N THR A 225 -3.91 -16.95 7.67
CA THR A 225 -5.07 -17.73 8.13
C THR A 225 -5.59 -18.70 7.06
N GLY A 226 -5.06 -18.63 5.85
CA GLY A 226 -5.51 -19.42 4.70
C GLY A 226 -6.66 -18.80 3.92
N SER A 227 -7.09 -17.59 4.25
CA SER A 227 -8.21 -16.88 3.62
C SER A 227 -7.74 -16.15 2.36
N THR A 228 -8.59 -16.11 1.32
CA THR A 228 -8.30 -15.41 0.05
C THR A 228 -8.90 -14.00 0.03
N PRO A 229 -8.50 -13.11 -0.91
CA PRO A 229 -9.16 -11.82 -1.10
C PRO A 229 -10.68 -11.95 -1.36
N GLU A 230 -11.11 -12.95 -2.14
CA GLU A 230 -12.54 -13.21 -2.34
C GLU A 230 -13.26 -13.55 -1.03
N ASP A 231 -12.63 -14.32 -0.14
CA ASP A 231 -13.19 -14.65 1.18
C ASP A 231 -13.37 -13.40 2.05
N TYR A 232 -12.45 -12.45 1.99
CA TYR A 232 -12.58 -11.15 2.67
C TYR A 232 -13.77 -10.34 2.13
N ALA A 233 -13.90 -10.23 0.80
CA ALA A 233 -15.04 -9.54 0.19
C ALA A 233 -16.37 -10.21 0.57
N ARG A 234 -16.42 -11.55 0.55
CA ARG A 234 -17.62 -12.32 0.90
C ARG A 234 -17.99 -12.16 2.37
N LEU A 235 -17.02 -12.20 3.27
CA LEU A 235 -17.21 -12.00 4.71
C LEU A 235 -17.79 -10.60 5.01
N ARG A 236 -17.40 -9.60 4.23
CA ARG A 236 -17.90 -8.21 4.33
C ARG A 236 -19.20 -7.95 3.56
N GLY A 237 -19.68 -8.92 2.78
CA GLY A 237 -20.87 -8.75 1.94
C GLY A 237 -20.65 -7.87 0.69
N HIS A 238 -19.40 -7.70 0.27
CA HIS A 238 -19.02 -6.91 -0.92
C HIS A 238 -19.24 -7.69 -2.21
N TYR A 239 -20.50 -8.05 -2.51
CA TYR A 239 -20.82 -8.83 -3.72
C TYR A 239 -20.52 -8.08 -5.01
N THR A 240 -20.62 -6.74 -5.03
CA THR A 240 -20.25 -5.92 -6.19
C THR A 240 -18.79 -6.11 -6.58
N TYR A 241 -17.90 -6.22 -5.58
CA TYR A 241 -16.46 -6.44 -5.78
C TYR A 241 -16.21 -7.82 -6.39
N ILE A 242 -16.88 -8.85 -5.86
CA ILE A 242 -16.78 -10.22 -6.38
C ILE A 242 -17.26 -10.26 -7.84
N HIS A 243 -18.40 -9.63 -8.14
CA HIS A 243 -18.92 -9.55 -9.51
C HIS A 243 -18.00 -8.80 -10.45
N LEU A 244 -17.40 -7.69 -10.01
CA LEU A 244 -16.41 -6.93 -10.77
C LEU A 244 -15.23 -7.81 -11.19
N VAL A 245 -14.60 -8.50 -10.24
CA VAL A 245 -13.42 -9.33 -10.52
C VAL A 245 -13.79 -10.58 -11.31
N GLN A 246 -14.91 -11.24 -11.00
CA GLN A 246 -15.39 -12.40 -11.75
C GLN A 246 -15.69 -12.05 -13.22
N LYS A 247 -16.25 -10.87 -13.49
CA LYS A 247 -16.47 -10.38 -14.85
C LYS A 247 -15.15 -10.26 -15.62
N LYS A 248 -14.08 -9.79 -14.97
CA LYS A 248 -12.74 -9.70 -15.58
C LYS A 248 -12.13 -11.07 -15.84
N ILE A 249 -12.25 -12.00 -14.89
CA ILE A 249 -11.82 -13.40 -15.04
C ILE A 249 -12.51 -14.04 -16.26
N ASN A 250 -13.82 -13.90 -16.37
CA ASN A 250 -14.60 -14.45 -17.48
C ASN A 250 -14.22 -13.82 -18.82
N LYS A 251 -14.01 -12.49 -18.86
CA LYS A 251 -13.56 -11.79 -20.07
C LYS A 251 -12.21 -12.30 -20.57
N ARG A 252 -11.28 -12.63 -19.65
CA ARG A 252 -9.99 -13.23 -19.98
C ARG A 252 -10.15 -14.61 -20.61
N GLN A 253 -11.00 -15.45 -20.04
CA GLN A 253 -11.22 -16.82 -20.53
C GLN A 253 -11.97 -16.84 -21.88
N GLY A 254 -12.89 -15.90 -22.11
CA GLY A 254 -13.64 -15.80 -23.37
C GLY A 254 -12.87 -15.14 -24.53
N GLY A 255 -11.76 -14.45 -24.27
CA GLY A 255 -10.95 -13.76 -25.29
C GLY A 255 -9.94 -14.62 -26.05
N ALA A 256 -9.84 -15.92 -25.74
CA ALA A 256 -8.87 -16.83 -26.36
C ALA A 256 -9.28 -17.36 -27.74
N HIS A 257 -10.49 -17.07 -28.22
CA HIS A 257 -10.90 -17.39 -29.58
C HIS A 257 -10.65 -16.19 -30.50
N VAL A 258 -9.41 -16.03 -30.95
CA VAL A 258 -9.12 -15.25 -32.16
C VAL A 258 -9.65 -16.10 -33.32
N ALA A 259 -10.88 -15.85 -33.76
CA ALA A 259 -11.35 -16.35 -35.03
C ALA A 259 -10.58 -15.63 -36.13
N VAL A 260 -9.52 -16.26 -36.62
CA VAL A 260 -8.88 -15.86 -37.88
C VAL A 260 -9.84 -16.29 -38.98
N ASP A 261 -10.60 -15.33 -39.50
CA ASP A 261 -11.37 -15.53 -40.71
C ASP A 261 -10.37 -15.69 -41.86
N ILE A 262 -10.08 -16.92 -42.25
CA ILE A 262 -9.28 -17.24 -43.43
C ILE A 262 -10.23 -17.05 -44.62
N PRO A 263 -10.04 -16.02 -45.48
CA PRO A 263 -10.88 -15.85 -46.65
C PRO A 263 -10.64 -17.06 -47.57
N SER A 264 -11.63 -17.92 -47.69
CA SER A 264 -11.66 -18.96 -48.71
C SER A 264 -12.26 -18.37 -49.96
N ASN A 265 -11.41 -17.83 -50.83
CA ASN A 265 -11.79 -17.40 -52.15
C ASN A 265 -11.22 -18.35 -53.21
N LEU A 266 -12.12 -18.66 -54.15
CA LEU A 266 -11.97 -19.35 -55.44
C LEU A 266 -12.14 -20.87 -55.35
N THR A 267 -13.27 -21.43 -55.78
CA THR A 267 -13.63 -21.39 -57.20
C THR A 267 -15.13 -21.62 -57.44
N MET A 268 -15.62 -20.83 -58.40
CA MET A 268 -16.92 -20.90 -59.08
C MET A 268 -17.24 -22.32 -59.57
N PHE A 269 -18.52 -22.70 -59.54
CA PHE A 269 -19.27 -23.00 -60.77
C PHE A 269 -20.79 -22.92 -60.49
N ASP A 270 -21.46 -22.23 -61.41
CA ASP A 270 -22.90 -21.92 -61.47
C ASP A 270 -23.81 -23.15 -61.38
N THR A 271 -25.07 -22.98 -60.95
CA THR A 271 -26.25 -22.91 -61.85
C THR A 271 -27.54 -22.62 -61.06
N SER A 272 -28.16 -21.46 -61.35
CA SER A 272 -29.58 -21.08 -61.30
C SER A 272 -30.60 -21.81 -60.36
N GLN A 273 -31.33 -21.07 -59.52
CA GLN A 273 -32.68 -20.51 -59.80
C GLN A 273 -33.36 -19.94 -58.52
N LYS A 274 -33.85 -18.69 -58.68
CA LYS A 274 -35.09 -18.07 -58.16
C LYS A 274 -35.32 -17.87 -56.64
N LYS A 275 -35.30 -16.57 -56.31
CA LYS A 275 -36.14 -15.76 -55.38
C LYS A 275 -37.29 -16.46 -54.63
N ASP A 276 -37.36 -16.25 -53.32
CA ASP A 276 -38.31 -15.35 -52.60
C ASP A 276 -37.86 -15.30 -51.13
N GLU A 277 -37.50 -14.13 -50.58
CA GLU A 277 -38.33 -13.21 -49.78
C GLU A 277 -38.95 -13.81 -48.50
N SER A 278 -38.71 -13.09 -47.38
CA SER A 278 -39.40 -13.11 -46.08
C SER A 278 -38.87 -13.97 -44.92
N SER A 279 -38.59 -13.24 -43.83
CA SER A 279 -38.80 -13.58 -42.42
C SER A 279 -38.15 -14.82 -41.82
N THR A 280 -37.15 -14.57 -40.96
CA THR A 280 -36.72 -15.45 -39.88
C THR A 280 -37.84 -15.61 -38.85
N THR A 281 -38.65 -16.66 -39.00
CA THR A 281 -39.58 -17.14 -37.97
C THR A 281 -38.90 -18.29 -37.24
N PHE A 282 -38.60 -18.08 -35.96
CA PHE A 282 -38.20 -19.13 -35.03
C PHE A 282 -39.41 -20.03 -34.77
N GLU A 283 -39.32 -21.31 -35.15
CA GLU A 283 -40.30 -22.31 -34.75
C GLU A 283 -40.00 -22.82 -33.33
N ILE A 284 -40.94 -22.54 -32.43
CA ILE A 284 -41.09 -23.16 -31.12
C ILE A 284 -41.69 -24.55 -31.31
N GLY A 285 -40.89 -25.58 -31.03
CA GLY A 285 -41.38 -26.94 -30.81
C GLY A 285 -41.74 -27.15 -29.35
N ASN A 286 -43.03 -27.02 -29.03
CA ASN A 286 -43.61 -27.51 -27.78
C ASN A 286 -43.62 -29.05 -27.78
N ALA A 287 -43.07 -29.67 -26.74
CA ALA A 287 -43.42 -31.02 -26.34
C ALA A 287 -43.33 -31.14 -24.81
N ASP A 288 -44.43 -31.62 -24.24
CA ASP A 288 -44.82 -31.55 -22.85
C ASP A 288 -43.94 -32.28 -21.82
N VAL A 289 -43.86 -31.63 -20.67
CA VAL A 289 -43.94 -32.13 -19.29
C VAL A 289 -44.23 -33.64 -19.17
N ARG A 290 -43.24 -34.41 -18.72
CA ARG A 290 -43.44 -35.51 -17.76
C ARG A 290 -42.31 -35.55 -16.75
N SER A 291 -42.66 -35.28 -15.49
CA SER A 291 -41.83 -35.51 -14.33
C SER A 291 -41.57 -37.01 -14.18
N LEU A 292 -40.29 -37.40 -14.16
CA LEU A 292 -39.87 -38.69 -13.65
C LEU A 292 -38.82 -38.47 -12.57
N GLN A 293 -39.37 -38.31 -11.37
CA GLN A 293 -38.74 -38.44 -10.07
C GLN A 293 -37.98 -39.77 -9.98
N LYS A 294 -36.64 -39.72 -10.08
CA LYS A 294 -35.77 -40.86 -9.78
C LYS A 294 -35.20 -40.68 -8.37
N ASN A 295 -35.67 -41.53 -7.47
CA ASN A 295 -35.34 -41.59 -6.06
C ASN A 295 -33.88 -42.01 -5.84
N CYS A 296 -33.11 -41.20 -5.11
CA CYS A 296 -31.78 -41.56 -4.60
C CYS A 296 -31.93 -42.29 -3.25
N LYS A 297 -31.45 -43.55 -3.17
CA LYS A 297 -31.51 -44.41 -1.98
C LYS A 297 -30.33 -44.20 -0.99
N LEU A 298 -29.77 -42.99 -0.89
CA LEU A 298 -28.66 -42.70 0.04
C LEU A 298 -28.91 -41.50 0.97
N CYS A 299 -30.10 -40.91 0.96
CA CYS A 299 -30.42 -39.73 1.78
C CYS A 299 -31.34 -40.03 2.97
N ASP A 300 -31.39 -41.28 3.44
CA ASP A 300 -32.28 -41.67 4.53
C ASP A 300 -31.51 -42.33 5.67
N ARG A 301 -30.94 -41.51 6.55
CA ARG A 301 -30.83 -41.87 7.97
C ARG A 301 -30.81 -40.63 8.85
N LYS A 302 -31.99 -40.23 9.30
CA LYS A 302 -32.15 -39.34 10.46
C LYS A 302 -32.85 -40.10 11.59
N LEU A 303 -32.56 -39.63 12.80
CA LEU A 303 -33.10 -39.97 14.14
C LEU A 303 -32.48 -41.21 14.82
N SER A 304 -32.15 -41.20 16.12
CA SER A 304 -32.31 -40.17 17.16
C SER A 304 -31.73 -40.62 18.51
N CYS A 305 -31.15 -39.65 19.23
CA CYS A 305 -31.32 -39.35 20.66
C CYS A 305 -30.70 -40.26 21.76
N ARG A 306 -29.80 -39.67 22.57
CA ARG A 306 -30.04 -39.40 24.01
C ARG A 306 -28.97 -38.49 24.63
N THR A 307 -29.44 -37.33 25.09
CA THR A 307 -29.18 -36.67 26.38
C THR A 307 -27.77 -36.72 26.99
N ALA A 308 -27.09 -35.57 26.99
CA ALA A 308 -26.22 -35.17 28.09
C ALA A 308 -26.27 -33.64 28.27
N VAL A 309 -27.11 -33.19 29.19
CA VAL A 309 -27.07 -31.85 29.77
C VAL A 309 -25.75 -31.75 30.55
N ARG A 310 -24.79 -30.93 30.09
CA ARG A 310 -23.80 -30.31 30.97
C ARG A 310 -23.53 -28.87 30.57
N LYS A 311 -24.17 -28.00 31.35
CA LYS A 311 -23.80 -26.65 31.79
C LYS A 311 -22.52 -26.06 31.18
N SER A 312 -22.72 -24.88 30.61
CA SER A 312 -21.74 -23.82 30.35
C SER A 312 -20.61 -23.76 31.38
N PHE A 313 -19.37 -23.91 30.91
CA PHE A 313 -18.17 -23.45 31.60
C PHE A 313 -17.28 -22.70 30.60
N ALA A 314 -17.77 -21.57 30.12
CA ALA A 314 -17.01 -20.63 29.28
C ALA A 314 -16.54 -19.40 30.09
N TYR A 315 -16.14 -19.60 31.35
CA TYR A 315 -15.73 -18.49 32.24
C TYR A 315 -14.47 -18.82 33.07
N ARG A 316 -13.55 -19.64 32.54
CA ARG A 316 -12.30 -19.97 33.27
C ARG A 316 -10.96 -19.67 32.57
N PRO A 317 -10.86 -19.40 31.25
CA PRO A 317 -9.63 -18.83 30.69
C PRO A 317 -9.56 -17.30 30.87
N ALA A 318 -10.70 -16.60 30.88
CA ALA A 318 -10.75 -15.13 30.94
C ALA A 318 -10.51 -14.56 32.36
N MET A 319 -10.86 -15.31 33.41
CA MET A 319 -10.71 -14.82 34.80
C MET A 319 -9.24 -14.76 35.25
N LEU A 320 -8.38 -15.67 34.79
CA LEU A 320 -6.95 -15.63 35.14
C LEU A 320 -6.24 -14.45 34.46
N SER A 321 -6.66 -14.09 33.25
CA SER A 321 -6.13 -12.93 32.52
C SER A 321 -6.53 -11.60 33.17
N MET A 322 -7.77 -11.45 33.62
CA MET A 322 -8.20 -10.21 34.29
C MET A 322 -7.53 -10.02 35.65
N VAL A 323 -7.30 -11.10 36.41
CA VAL A 323 -6.61 -11.02 37.71
C VAL A 323 -5.13 -10.66 37.53
N ALA A 324 -4.46 -11.20 36.50
CA ALA A 324 -3.07 -10.84 36.19
C ALA A 324 -2.94 -9.36 35.79
N ILE A 325 -3.85 -8.86 34.94
CA ILE A 325 -3.87 -7.45 34.52
C ILE A 325 -4.14 -6.53 35.73
N ALA A 326 -5.08 -6.89 36.60
CA ALA A 326 -5.37 -6.12 37.81
C ALA A 326 -4.16 -6.06 38.77
N ALA A 327 -3.45 -7.17 38.96
CA ALA A 327 -2.24 -7.21 39.78
C ALA A 327 -1.13 -6.32 39.20
N VAL A 328 -0.89 -6.38 37.88
CA VAL A 328 0.10 -5.53 37.20
C VAL A 328 -0.28 -4.05 37.33
N CYS A 329 -1.55 -3.69 37.11
CA CYS A 329 -2.01 -2.31 37.26
C CYS A 329 -1.84 -1.78 38.69
N VAL A 330 -2.14 -2.58 39.72
CA VAL A 330 -1.94 -2.17 41.12
C VAL A 330 -0.45 -2.02 41.44
N CYS A 331 0.41 -2.92 40.96
CA CYS A 331 1.86 -2.83 41.15
C CYS A 331 2.44 -1.58 40.48
N VAL A 332 2.03 -1.27 39.26
CA VAL A 332 2.46 -0.06 38.54
C VAL A 332 1.95 1.19 39.28
N ALA A 333 0.68 1.22 39.70
CA ALA A 333 0.15 2.34 40.47
C ALA A 333 0.86 2.54 41.82
N LEU A 334 1.25 1.46 42.51
CA LEU A 334 2.05 1.54 43.73
C LEU A 334 3.46 2.08 43.45
N LEU A 335 4.13 1.61 42.40
CA LEU A 335 5.45 2.12 41.98
C LEU A 335 5.42 3.61 41.62
N PHE A 336 4.34 4.10 41.00
CA PHE A 336 4.20 5.53 40.68
C PHE A 336 3.69 6.36 41.86
N LYS A 337 3.03 5.76 42.86
CA LYS A 337 2.59 6.44 44.09
C LYS A 337 3.72 6.59 45.11
N SER A 338 4.65 5.63 45.15
CA SER A 338 5.95 5.81 45.79
C SER A 338 6.90 6.45 44.80
N SER A 339 6.85 7.77 44.64
CA SER A 339 7.94 8.49 43.96
C SER A 339 9.27 8.04 44.57
N PRO A 340 10.17 7.37 43.85
CA PRO A 340 11.52 7.20 44.37
C PRO A 340 12.09 8.61 44.46
N GLU A 341 12.33 9.09 45.69
CA GLU A 341 13.23 10.22 45.90
C GLU A 341 14.60 9.77 45.38
N VAL A 342 14.85 10.06 44.11
CA VAL A 342 16.20 10.05 43.57
C VAL A 342 16.88 11.23 44.24
N LEU A 343 17.56 10.96 45.36
CA LEU A 343 18.52 11.88 45.95
C LEU A 343 19.58 12.17 44.89
N TYR A 344 19.37 13.24 44.13
CA TYR A 344 20.36 13.80 43.23
C TYR A 344 21.59 14.18 44.06
N ILE A 345 22.63 13.35 44.01
CA ILE A 345 23.95 13.66 44.61
C ILE A 345 24.68 14.79 43.86
N PHE A 346 24.12 15.29 42.75
CA PHE A 346 24.65 16.45 42.05
C PHE A 346 23.69 17.64 42.20
N ARG A 347 24.18 18.72 42.83
CA ARG A 347 23.50 20.02 42.84
C ARG A 347 23.18 20.43 41.40
N PRO A 348 21.99 20.98 41.12
CA PRO A 348 21.67 21.49 39.79
C PRO A 348 22.69 22.57 39.41
N PHE A 349 23.26 22.41 38.22
CA PHE A 349 24.19 23.36 37.62
C PHE A 349 23.53 24.75 37.53
N ARG A 350 24.14 25.76 38.17
CA ARG A 350 23.66 27.16 38.13
C ARG A 350 24.60 27.98 37.28
N TRP A 351 24.06 28.60 36.22
CA TRP A 351 24.77 29.53 35.34
C TRP A 351 25.46 30.68 36.11
N GLU A 352 24.96 31.01 37.30
CA GLU A 352 25.49 32.03 38.21
C GLU A 352 26.84 31.65 38.86
N SER A 353 27.28 30.39 38.76
CA SER A 353 28.54 29.89 39.36
C SER A 353 29.69 29.74 38.38
N LEU A 354 29.54 30.23 37.16
CA LEU A 354 30.60 30.25 36.16
C LEU A 354 31.45 31.52 36.36
N GLU A 355 32.60 31.41 37.04
CA GLU A 355 33.58 32.49 37.08
C GLU A 355 34.14 32.69 35.66
N TYR A 356 34.02 33.92 35.14
CA TYR A 356 34.62 34.30 33.86
C TYR A 356 36.15 34.23 33.99
N GLY A 357 36.78 33.51 33.06
CA GLY A 357 38.23 33.42 32.98
C GLY A 357 38.89 34.79 32.82
N THR A 358 40.06 34.94 33.43
CA THR A 358 40.90 36.14 33.40
C THR A 358 41.25 36.57 31.97
N SER A 359 41.09 37.88 31.73
CA SER A 359 41.46 38.64 30.51
C SER A 359 42.89 38.42 30.02
#